data_AF-A0A537IAF4-F1
#
_entry.id   AF-A0A537IAF4-F1
#
_cell.length_a   1.000
_cell.length_b   1.000
_cell.length_c   1.000
_cell.angle_alpha   90.00
_cell.angle_beta   90.00
_cell.angle_gamma   90.00
#
_symmetry.space_group_name_H-M   'P 1'
#
loop_
_entity.id
_entity.type
_entity.pdbx_description
1 polymer ?
#
loop_
_entity_poly.entity_id
_entity_poly.type
_entity_poly.pdbx_seq_one_letter_code
_entity_poly.pdbx_strand_id
1 'polypeptide(L)'
;MNVTAPGQISGFDVTLNYNITGGPNILQAVRSGSELSGGLFDPNNPPAGCSVLVARNQIDFPAGRIRFAAVMLGGCFATGTGTLFTLTFRVTGTGTSFIDIVRTSSSGTTVTSIVSAAPTFSDIPYLPVDARFQNVPGIPPIASFDFTPGFPAKGEVVSFSGGKSYDPDNIGTISKYLWIFGDGTVQLLGANQNHTFVNSIMFPAAGNFTVTLIVWDSDDNLPGRLNAVVIVDPGIGDTASSNWSGYAIAARSGMNVTDVKGSWIVPSIVGPCGATEQHSSFWVGIDGFRSPTVEQIGTESSCVNGAATYFAWYEFYPKYAQLVHQVKVNPGDTISAEVKYASGKFNLTITNVTTGKSFSKMGIVKNAQLSSAEWIAEAPSSKTGILQLANFGTVKFGQDLTGRTGTCYATVGGVTGPIGSFGSRVDRITMLDRSFTIKALTSALSPDLSSFVVIWNFAG
;
A
#
# COMPACT_ATOMS: atom_id res chain seq x y z
N MET A 1 -0.83 23.02 23.82
CA MET A 1 -0.58 21.70 23.20
C MET A 1 0.32 20.92 24.11
N ASN A 2 -0.13 19.77 24.59
CA ASN A 2 0.58 18.97 25.57
C ASN A 2 1.05 17.67 24.91
N VAL A 3 2.19 17.15 25.34
CA VAL A 3 2.76 15.88 24.86
C VAL A 3 3.08 15.01 26.06
N THR A 4 2.88 13.70 25.90
CA THR A 4 3.12 12.69 26.93
C THR A 4 4.18 11.71 26.46
N ALA A 5 5.17 11.44 27.30
CA ALA A 5 6.25 10.46 27.06
C ALA A 5 6.94 10.53 25.66
N PRO A 6 7.42 11.70 25.21
CA PRO A 6 8.00 11.89 23.87
C PRO A 6 9.44 11.41 23.69
N GLY A 7 10.10 10.94 24.76
CA GLY A 7 11.55 10.73 24.77
C GLY A 7 12.34 12.03 24.91
N GLN A 8 13.51 12.09 24.28
CA GLN A 8 14.37 13.29 24.21
C GLN A 8 13.98 14.15 23.01
N ILE A 9 13.65 15.42 23.24
CA ILE A 9 13.26 16.37 22.19
C ILE A 9 14.29 17.51 22.09
N SER A 10 14.84 17.73 20.90
CA SER A 10 15.63 18.94 20.56
C SER A 10 14.82 20.02 19.84
N GLY A 11 13.61 19.74 19.33
CA GLY A 11 12.69 20.78 18.82
C GLY A 11 11.34 20.25 18.34
N PHE A 12 10.47 21.14 17.84
CA PHE A 12 9.19 20.79 17.22
C PHE A 12 8.80 21.75 16.08
N ASP A 13 7.99 21.29 15.12
CA ASP A 13 7.28 22.12 14.13
C ASP A 13 5.83 21.62 14.06
N VAL A 14 4.88 22.49 14.40
CA VAL A 14 3.44 22.17 14.48
C VAL A 14 2.65 23.17 13.66
N THR A 15 1.70 22.67 12.87
CA THR A 15 0.66 23.50 12.25
C THR A 15 -0.70 23.16 12.82
N LEU A 16 -1.47 24.20 13.16
CA LEU A 16 -2.88 24.11 13.53
C LEU A 16 -3.75 24.92 12.57
N ASN A 17 -4.99 24.47 12.37
CA ASN A 17 -6.05 25.25 11.73
C ASN A 17 -7.22 25.37 12.72
N TYR A 18 -7.87 26.53 12.83
CA TYR A 18 -8.96 26.76 13.80
C TYR A 18 -10.20 27.44 13.22
N ASN A 19 -10.35 27.35 11.89
CA ASN A 19 -11.36 28.05 11.13
C ASN A 19 -12.02 27.17 10.07
N ILE A 20 -13.31 27.41 9.85
CA ILE A 20 -14.07 26.88 8.72
C ILE A 20 -13.88 27.87 7.57
N THR A 21 -13.40 27.42 6.42
CA THR A 21 -12.74 28.20 5.35
C THR A 21 -13.59 29.24 4.58
N GLY A 22 -14.71 29.71 5.14
CA GLY A 22 -15.53 30.79 4.57
C GLY A 22 -16.54 31.45 5.52
N GLY A 23 -16.49 31.19 6.84
CA GLY A 23 -17.41 31.82 7.81
C GLY A 23 -16.79 33.02 8.53
N PRO A 24 -17.57 33.83 9.28
CA PRO A 24 -17.02 34.80 10.21
C PRO A 24 -16.30 34.04 11.35
N ASN A 25 -14.99 34.22 11.46
CA ASN A 25 -14.20 33.56 12.50
C ASN A 25 -14.76 33.93 13.89
N ILE A 26 -15.22 32.95 14.66
CA ILE A 26 -15.68 33.17 16.04
C ILE A 26 -14.53 33.19 17.06
N LEU A 27 -13.36 32.70 16.65
CA LEU A 27 -12.10 32.78 17.36
C LEU A 27 -11.06 33.47 16.47
N GLN A 28 -10.24 34.32 17.08
CA GLN A 28 -9.01 34.86 16.50
C GLN A 28 -7.84 34.54 17.43
N ALA A 29 -6.82 33.82 16.96
CA ALA A 29 -5.63 33.57 17.76
C ALA A 29 -4.85 34.87 17.99
N VAL A 30 -4.47 35.10 19.24
CA VAL A 30 -3.76 36.31 19.68
C VAL A 30 -2.32 35.94 19.97
N ARG A 31 -1.38 36.64 19.34
CA ARG A 31 0.03 36.59 19.73
C ARG A 31 0.19 37.32 21.07
N SER A 32 0.57 36.58 22.11
CA SER A 32 0.90 37.10 23.44
C SER A 32 2.40 37.33 23.63
N GLY A 33 3.26 36.65 22.86
CA GLY A 33 4.72 36.63 23.06
C GLY A 33 5.16 35.74 24.23
N SER A 34 4.21 35.11 24.92
CA SER A 34 4.41 34.19 26.05
C SER A 34 3.98 32.76 25.73
N GLU A 35 3.79 32.42 24.45
CA GLU A 35 3.25 31.13 24.00
C GLU A 35 4.06 29.93 24.52
N LEU A 36 5.36 30.11 24.78
CA LEU A 36 6.25 29.07 25.31
C LEU A 36 6.41 29.07 26.84
N SER A 37 5.82 30.03 27.56
CA SER A 37 6.11 30.23 28.99
C SER A 37 5.54 29.09 29.85
N GLY A 38 6.37 28.58 30.77
CA GLY A 38 6.07 27.37 31.57
C GLY A 38 6.06 26.07 30.76
N GLY A 39 6.43 26.09 29.47
CA GLY A 39 6.50 24.93 28.61
C GLY A 39 7.87 24.24 28.58
N LEU A 40 7.95 23.11 27.89
CA LEU A 40 9.19 22.35 27.64
C LEU A 40 10.25 23.14 26.85
N PHE A 41 9.85 24.25 26.22
CA PHE A 41 10.68 25.13 25.40
C PHE A 41 10.57 26.59 25.86
N ASP A 42 10.41 26.86 27.16
CA ASP A 42 10.39 28.25 27.66
C ASP A 42 11.75 28.94 27.45
N PRO A 43 11.85 30.01 26.63
CA PRO A 43 13.11 30.73 26.41
C PRO A 43 13.59 31.50 27.66
N ASN A 44 12.73 31.71 28.66
CA ASN A 44 13.08 32.41 29.90
C ASN A 44 13.60 31.47 30.98
N ASN A 45 13.41 30.15 30.81
CA ASN A 45 13.86 29.12 31.76
C ASN A 45 14.40 27.87 31.03
N PRO A 46 15.40 28.02 30.13
CA PRO A 46 16.03 26.87 29.48
C PRO A 46 16.87 26.06 30.49
N PRO A 47 17.16 24.78 30.21
CA PRO A 47 18.10 24.01 31.03
C PRO A 47 19.50 24.66 31.03
N ALA A 48 20.29 24.39 32.06
CA ALA A 48 21.59 25.03 32.24
C ALA A 48 22.56 24.74 31.07
N GLY A 49 23.15 25.79 30.49
CA GLY A 49 24.01 25.70 29.30
C GLY A 49 23.28 25.71 27.96
N CYS A 50 21.95 25.82 27.97
CA CYS A 50 21.09 25.73 26.79
C CYS A 50 20.42 27.07 26.48
N SER A 51 19.84 27.20 25.28
CA SER A 51 18.93 28.30 24.94
C SER A 51 17.85 27.81 23.98
N VAL A 52 16.70 28.50 23.94
CA VAL A 52 15.60 28.17 23.01
C VAL A 52 15.56 29.18 21.87
N LEU A 53 15.53 28.68 20.64
CA LEU A 53 15.27 29.44 19.43
C LEU A 53 13.83 29.22 18.98
N VAL A 54 13.03 30.29 18.87
CA VAL A 54 11.70 30.25 18.25
C VAL A 54 11.85 30.35 16.73
N ALA A 55 11.90 29.21 16.06
CA ALA A 55 12.12 29.10 14.62
C ALA A 55 10.90 29.57 13.79
N ARG A 56 9.67 29.41 14.31
CA ARG A 56 8.44 29.99 13.71
C ARG A 56 7.42 30.34 14.78
N ASN A 57 6.69 31.44 14.58
CA ASN A 57 5.60 31.90 15.44
C ASN A 57 4.43 32.49 14.64
N GLN A 58 4.12 31.92 13.46
CA GLN A 58 3.01 32.39 12.62
C GLN A 58 1.70 32.10 13.34
N ILE A 59 0.97 33.13 13.75
CA ILE A 59 -0.30 33.05 14.48
C ILE A 59 -1.30 33.89 13.68
N ASP A 60 -2.46 33.32 13.36
CA ASP A 60 -3.49 33.90 12.49
C ASP A 60 -2.95 34.31 11.09
N PHE A 61 -1.97 33.57 10.56
CA PHE A 61 -1.30 33.90 9.30
C PHE A 61 -1.12 32.69 8.36
N PRO A 62 -1.94 32.57 7.28
CA PRO A 62 -3.16 33.35 7.01
C PRO A 62 -4.23 33.14 8.10
N ALA A 63 -5.27 33.97 8.10
CA ALA A 63 -6.30 33.96 9.13
C ALA A 63 -6.90 32.56 9.33
N GLY A 64 -7.00 32.12 10.59
CA GLY A 64 -7.41 30.75 10.95
C GLY A 64 -6.33 29.68 10.91
N ARG A 65 -5.06 30.03 10.59
CA ARG A 65 -3.91 29.10 10.61
C ARG A 65 -2.83 29.55 11.60
N ILE A 66 -2.19 28.58 12.24
CA ILE A 66 -1.06 28.76 13.16
C ILE A 66 0.06 27.82 12.73
N ARG A 67 1.30 28.30 12.70
CA ARG A 67 2.49 27.48 12.55
C ARG A 67 3.54 27.91 13.57
N PHE A 68 3.81 27.02 14.52
CA PHE A 68 4.67 27.29 15.66
C PHE A 68 5.80 26.25 15.74
N ALA A 69 7.04 26.71 15.89
CA ALA A 69 8.22 25.86 15.92
C ALA A 69 9.29 26.44 16.86
N ALA A 70 9.87 25.59 17.70
CA ALA A 70 10.96 25.96 18.61
C ALA A 70 12.02 24.86 18.69
N VAL A 71 13.26 25.23 18.99
CA VAL A 71 14.44 24.35 19.00
C VAL A 71 15.30 24.65 20.24
N MET A 72 15.79 23.62 20.92
CA MET A 72 16.82 23.69 21.96
C MET A 72 18.21 23.73 21.32
N LEU A 73 19.00 24.73 21.71
CA LEU A 73 20.41 24.89 21.33
C LEU A 73 21.32 24.50 22.51
N GLY A 74 22.62 24.32 22.23
CA GLY A 74 23.62 23.89 23.21
C GLY A 74 23.80 22.37 23.34
N GLY A 75 23.23 21.57 22.43
CA GLY A 75 23.27 20.10 22.50
C GLY A 75 22.29 19.51 23.51
N CYS A 76 21.32 20.31 23.96
CA CYS A 76 20.37 19.97 25.00
C CYS A 76 19.07 19.36 24.46
N PHE A 77 18.34 18.70 25.35
CA PHE A 77 17.03 18.10 25.07
C PHE A 77 16.03 18.46 26.16
N ALA A 78 14.80 18.76 25.78
CA ALA A 78 13.66 18.64 26.68
C ALA A 78 13.34 17.15 26.89
N THR A 79 12.96 16.78 28.11
CA THR A 79 12.58 15.40 28.47
C THR A 79 11.32 15.39 29.32
N GLY A 80 10.54 14.31 29.22
CA GLY A 80 9.32 14.12 30.01
C GLY A 80 8.04 14.67 29.33
N THR A 81 6.96 14.68 30.11
CA THR A 81 5.61 15.11 29.70
C THR A 81 5.41 16.58 29.99
N GLY A 82 4.83 17.36 29.07
CA GLY A 82 4.62 18.78 29.28
C GLY A 82 4.00 19.53 28.09
N THR A 83 3.87 20.84 28.23
CA THR A 83 3.31 21.74 27.21
C THR A 83 4.40 22.16 26.23
N LEU A 84 4.16 22.05 24.91
CA LEU A 84 5.05 22.63 23.90
C LEU A 84 4.84 24.14 23.79
N PHE A 85 3.58 24.55 23.62
CA PHE A 85 3.15 25.94 23.55
C PHE A 85 1.67 26.06 23.94
N THR A 86 1.29 27.23 24.43
CA THR A 86 -0.06 27.68 24.76
C THR A 86 -0.50 28.73 23.75
N LEU A 87 -1.78 28.75 23.41
CA LEU A 87 -2.37 29.75 22.52
C LEU A 87 -3.54 30.44 23.23
N THR A 88 -3.62 31.75 23.05
CA THR A 88 -4.76 32.56 23.49
C THR A 88 -5.62 32.86 22.29
N PHE A 89 -6.94 32.76 22.43
CA PHE A 89 -7.90 33.18 21.41
C PHE A 89 -8.77 34.31 21.94
N ARG A 90 -8.97 35.34 21.13
CA ARG A 90 -10.04 36.33 21.29
C ARG A 90 -11.30 35.73 20.69
N VAL A 91 -12.39 35.74 21.45
CA VAL A 91 -13.71 35.43 20.91
C VAL A 91 -14.19 36.64 20.10
N THR A 92 -14.45 36.43 18.82
CA THR A 92 -14.81 37.47 17.82
C THR A 92 -16.23 37.33 17.29
N GLY A 93 -16.95 36.27 17.69
CA GLY A 93 -18.36 36.05 17.34
C GLY A 93 -19.00 34.93 18.17
N THR A 94 -20.27 34.64 17.89
CA THR A 94 -21.05 33.53 18.47
C THR A 94 -21.15 32.37 17.46
N GLY A 95 -21.06 31.13 17.94
CA GLY A 95 -21.09 29.93 17.08
C GLY A 95 -20.32 28.76 17.69
N THR A 96 -20.04 27.74 16.86
CA THR A 96 -19.06 26.68 17.15
C THR A 96 -17.90 26.65 16.15
N SER A 97 -16.73 26.18 16.59
CA SER A 97 -15.55 25.96 15.75
C SER A 97 -14.69 24.82 16.29
N PHE A 98 -13.86 24.24 15.42
CA PHE A 98 -12.93 23.16 15.72
C PHE A 98 -11.48 23.65 15.59
N ILE A 99 -10.59 23.16 16.46
CA ILE A 99 -9.14 23.40 16.37
C ILE A 99 -8.45 22.09 15.99
N ASP A 100 -7.90 22.05 14.78
CA ASP A 100 -7.23 20.91 14.17
C ASP A 100 -5.72 20.95 14.34
N ILE A 101 -5.13 19.78 14.52
CA ILE A 101 -3.70 19.50 14.34
C ILE A 101 -3.54 18.75 13.02
N VAL A 102 -2.74 19.28 12.09
CA VAL A 102 -2.61 18.76 10.71
C VAL A 102 -1.61 17.57 10.62
N ARG A 103 -1.64 16.75 9.55
CA ARG A 103 -0.74 15.60 9.29
C ARG A 103 0.09 15.69 7.97
N THR A 104 1.35 15.24 7.97
CA THR A 104 2.28 15.04 6.82
C THR A 104 2.28 13.55 6.41
N SER A 105 3.05 13.27 5.36
CA SER A 105 4.18 12.35 5.46
C SER A 105 5.43 12.88 4.72
N SER A 106 6.45 12.04 4.53
CA SER A 106 7.71 12.31 3.81
C SER A 106 7.56 12.75 2.34
N SER A 107 6.34 12.86 1.83
CA SER A 107 5.99 13.43 0.52
C SER A 107 5.60 14.92 0.55
N GLY A 108 5.63 15.59 1.71
CA GLY A 108 5.54 17.06 1.79
C GLY A 108 4.19 17.68 2.18
N THR A 109 3.33 16.97 2.93
CA THR A 109 2.11 17.56 3.55
C THR A 109 2.46 18.37 4.83
N THR A 110 1.66 18.41 5.91
CA THR A 110 1.92 19.31 7.07
C THR A 110 1.58 18.67 8.44
N VAL A 111 2.55 18.32 9.31
CA VAL A 111 2.33 17.51 10.55
C VAL A 111 2.67 18.20 11.87
N THR A 112 2.58 17.41 12.94
CA THR A 112 3.29 17.54 14.21
C THR A 112 4.57 16.71 14.19
N SER A 113 5.68 17.29 13.74
CA SER A 113 6.98 16.61 13.78
C SER A 113 7.75 17.07 15.01
N ILE A 114 8.41 16.12 15.67
CA ILE A 114 9.27 16.37 16.81
C ILE A 114 10.72 16.06 16.36
N VAL A 115 11.64 16.99 16.61
CA VAL A 115 13.04 16.86 16.22
C VAL A 115 13.81 16.30 17.41
N SER A 116 14.51 15.17 17.22
CA SER A 116 15.27 14.51 18.28
C SER A 116 16.68 14.21 17.79
N ALA A 117 17.67 14.99 18.26
CA ALA A 117 19.09 14.91 17.89
C ALA A 117 19.37 15.16 16.39
N ALA A 118 20.65 15.33 16.04
CA ALA A 118 21.08 15.69 14.71
C ALA A 118 21.18 14.45 13.79
N PRO A 119 20.52 14.41 12.61
CA PRO A 119 19.38 15.20 12.13
C PRO A 119 18.14 14.31 12.00
N THR A 120 17.71 13.67 13.09
CA THR A 120 16.60 12.70 13.06
C THR A 120 15.27 13.34 13.45
N PHE A 121 14.34 13.37 12.50
CA PHE A 121 12.94 13.68 12.75
C PHE A 121 12.24 12.45 13.31
N SER A 122 11.49 12.61 14.39
CA SER A 122 10.66 11.58 14.99
C SER A 122 9.18 11.99 14.88
N ASP A 123 8.39 11.15 14.23
CA ASP A 123 6.94 11.28 14.25
C ASP A 123 6.42 10.75 15.58
N ILE A 124 5.80 11.62 16.38
CA ILE A 124 5.11 11.19 17.59
C ILE A 124 3.71 10.68 17.22
N PRO A 125 3.33 9.46 17.63
CA PRO A 125 1.95 9.01 17.54
C PRO A 125 1.03 9.96 18.31
N TYR A 126 0.20 10.72 17.59
CA TYR A 126 -0.83 11.55 18.19
C TYR A 126 -2.21 10.96 17.89
N LEU A 127 -3.07 10.98 18.91
CA LEU A 127 -4.51 10.84 18.72
C LEU A 127 -5.05 12.27 18.57
N PRO A 128 -5.72 12.63 17.46
CA PRO A 128 -6.43 13.90 17.40
C PRO A 128 -7.48 13.93 18.50
N VAL A 129 -7.45 14.97 19.33
CA VAL A 129 -8.55 15.34 20.21
C VAL A 129 -9.25 16.48 19.51
N ASP A 130 -10.48 16.25 19.03
CA ASP A 130 -11.30 17.27 18.37
C ASP A 130 -11.61 18.40 19.38
N ALA A 131 -10.77 19.43 19.36
CA ALA A 131 -10.87 20.56 20.27
C ALA A 131 -11.99 21.48 19.80
N ARG A 132 -13.17 21.33 20.41
CA ARG A 132 -14.36 22.16 20.13
C ARG A 132 -14.40 23.42 20.99
N PHE A 133 -14.83 24.52 20.38
CA PHE A 133 -15.28 25.72 21.08
C PHE A 133 -16.74 25.99 20.73
N GLN A 134 -17.55 26.35 21.73
CA GLN A 134 -18.96 26.73 21.59
C GLN A 134 -19.23 27.97 22.44
N ASN A 135 -19.85 28.99 21.85
CA ASN A 135 -20.32 30.18 22.56
C ASN A 135 -21.66 30.65 21.97
N VAL A 136 -22.66 29.76 22.09
CA VAL A 136 -24.01 29.88 21.53
C VAL A 136 -24.87 28.77 22.17
N PRO A 137 -26.13 29.03 22.57
CA PRO A 137 -27.05 28.00 23.07
C PRO A 137 -27.43 26.98 21.99
N GLY A 138 -27.78 25.75 22.39
CA GLY A 138 -28.18 24.64 21.51
C GLY A 138 -27.20 23.45 21.54
N ILE A 139 -27.59 22.29 20.99
CA ILE A 139 -26.72 21.10 20.91
C ILE A 139 -26.32 20.86 19.43
N PRO A 140 -25.03 20.99 19.07
CA PRO A 140 -24.60 20.76 17.70
C PRO A 140 -24.94 19.34 17.20
N PRO A 141 -25.23 19.17 15.91
CA PRO A 141 -25.54 17.88 15.31
C PRO A 141 -24.35 16.91 15.39
N ILE A 142 -24.65 15.62 15.32
CA ILE A 142 -23.69 14.53 15.29
C ILE A 142 -23.51 14.08 13.84
N ALA A 143 -22.34 14.40 13.28
CA ALA A 143 -21.94 13.89 11.98
C ALA A 143 -21.68 12.38 12.04
N SER A 144 -22.20 11.63 11.07
CA SER A 144 -21.97 10.19 10.94
C SER A 144 -21.96 9.80 9.46
N PHE A 145 -20.95 9.03 9.05
CA PHE A 145 -20.90 8.49 7.70
C PHE A 145 -20.29 7.10 7.60
N ASP A 146 -20.72 6.37 6.56
CA ASP A 146 -20.07 5.17 6.05
C ASP A 146 -19.49 5.43 4.65
N PHE A 147 -18.62 4.54 4.18
CA PHE A 147 -18.10 4.54 2.81
C PHE A 147 -17.95 3.13 2.24
N THR A 148 -18.03 3.00 0.92
CA THR A 148 -17.85 1.74 0.19
C THR A 148 -17.02 1.95 -1.09
N PRO A 149 -16.11 1.01 -1.43
CA PRO A 149 -15.73 -0.18 -0.68
C PRO A 149 -14.94 0.16 0.60
N GLY A 150 -14.89 -0.78 1.55
CA GLY A 150 -14.14 -0.60 2.81
C GLY A 150 -12.60 -0.66 2.66
N PHE A 151 -12.12 -1.19 1.53
CA PHE A 151 -10.70 -1.28 1.16
C PHE A 151 -10.50 -0.83 -0.29
N PRO A 152 -10.66 0.47 -0.59
CA PRO A 152 -10.57 0.97 -1.96
C PRO A 152 -9.16 0.86 -2.52
N ALA A 153 -9.06 0.55 -3.82
CA ALA A 153 -7.81 0.60 -4.55
C ALA A 153 -7.59 1.98 -5.22
N LYS A 154 -6.33 2.26 -5.56
CA LYS A 154 -5.91 3.42 -6.35
C LYS A 154 -6.78 3.59 -7.61
N GLY A 155 -7.41 4.74 -7.74
CA GLY A 155 -8.27 5.06 -8.90
C GLY A 155 -9.67 4.44 -8.88
N GLU A 156 -10.05 3.73 -7.81
CA GLU A 156 -11.41 3.23 -7.61
C GLU A 156 -12.36 4.36 -7.19
N VAL A 157 -13.65 4.23 -7.54
CA VAL A 157 -14.71 5.15 -7.08
C VAL A 157 -15.16 4.70 -5.69
N VAL A 158 -15.04 5.59 -4.72
CA VAL A 158 -15.50 5.39 -3.34
C VAL A 158 -16.77 6.20 -3.12
N SER A 159 -17.84 5.53 -2.75
CA SER A 159 -19.13 6.13 -2.39
C SER A 159 -19.15 6.42 -0.89
N PHE A 160 -19.56 7.63 -0.51
CA PHE A 160 -19.68 8.10 0.87
C PHE A 160 -21.14 8.42 1.17
N SER A 161 -21.63 8.06 2.36
CA SER A 161 -22.99 8.40 2.80
C SER A 161 -23.00 8.94 4.23
N GLY A 162 -23.27 10.24 4.34
CA GLY A 162 -23.46 10.98 5.59
C GLY A 162 -24.90 10.96 6.11
N GLY A 163 -25.80 10.18 5.49
CA GLY A 163 -27.24 10.18 5.80
C GLY A 163 -27.63 9.62 7.18
N LYS A 164 -26.66 9.14 7.96
CA LYS A 164 -26.82 8.77 9.37
C LYS A 164 -26.56 9.94 10.34
N SER A 165 -26.13 11.10 9.83
CA SER A 165 -25.96 12.30 10.64
C SER A 165 -27.31 12.77 11.19
N TYR A 166 -27.34 13.17 12.45
CA TYR A 166 -28.57 13.55 13.13
C TYR A 166 -28.34 14.68 14.14
N ASP A 167 -29.43 15.31 14.51
CA ASP A 167 -29.50 16.40 15.48
C ASP A 167 -30.11 15.86 16.80
N PRO A 168 -29.45 16.03 17.96
CA PRO A 168 -29.93 15.48 19.24
C PRO A 168 -31.12 16.20 19.88
N ASP A 169 -31.27 17.52 19.72
CA ASP A 169 -32.37 18.31 20.32
C ASP A 169 -33.48 18.69 19.33
N ASN A 170 -33.25 18.56 18.02
CA ASN A 170 -34.27 18.71 17.00
C ASN A 170 -34.32 17.52 16.02
N ILE A 171 -35.27 16.61 16.22
CA ILE A 171 -35.44 15.42 15.37
C ILE A 171 -36.00 15.82 14.00
N GLY A 172 -35.11 16.24 13.09
CA GLY A 172 -35.34 16.09 11.65
C GLY A 172 -35.01 17.24 10.71
N THR A 173 -33.88 17.96 10.83
CA THR A 173 -33.19 18.42 9.59
C THR A 173 -31.71 18.79 9.78
N ILE A 174 -30.82 17.93 9.27
CA ILE A 174 -29.49 18.38 8.82
C ILE A 174 -29.69 19.18 7.53
N SER A 175 -29.43 20.49 7.56
CA SER A 175 -29.65 21.41 6.43
C SER A 175 -28.51 21.40 5.40
N LYS A 176 -27.27 21.15 5.83
CA LYS A 176 -26.06 21.31 4.99
C LYS A 176 -25.05 20.20 5.25
N TYR A 177 -24.28 19.86 4.22
CA TYR A 177 -23.21 18.87 4.24
C TYR A 177 -21.98 19.45 3.53
N LEU A 178 -20.81 19.34 4.15
CA LEU A 178 -19.52 19.69 3.58
C LEU A 178 -18.56 18.51 3.73
N TRP A 179 -18.07 18.01 2.61
CA TRP A 179 -17.06 16.97 2.53
C TRP A 179 -15.72 17.58 2.17
N ILE A 180 -14.67 17.21 2.92
CA ILE A 180 -13.29 17.60 2.66
C ILE A 180 -12.44 16.32 2.64
N PHE A 181 -11.80 16.04 1.52
CA PHE A 181 -10.98 14.85 1.33
C PHE A 181 -9.48 15.17 1.50
N GLY A 182 -8.70 14.16 1.89
CA GLY A 182 -7.27 14.30 2.21
C GLY A 182 -6.36 14.65 1.02
N ASP A 183 -6.90 14.67 -0.19
CA ASP A 183 -6.25 15.14 -1.42
C ASP A 183 -6.58 16.61 -1.75
N GLY A 184 -7.21 17.33 -0.81
CA GLY A 184 -7.56 18.74 -0.94
C GLY A 184 -8.85 19.01 -1.72
N THR A 185 -9.56 17.98 -2.19
CA THR A 185 -10.88 18.18 -2.83
C THR A 185 -11.98 18.47 -1.81
N VAL A 186 -12.96 19.28 -2.22
CA VAL A 186 -14.05 19.77 -1.37
C VAL A 186 -15.37 19.66 -2.12
N GLN A 187 -16.41 19.11 -1.49
CA GLN A 187 -17.74 18.93 -2.08
C GLN A 187 -18.83 19.44 -1.11
N LEU A 188 -19.83 20.16 -1.66
CA LEU A 188 -20.80 20.97 -0.90
C LEU A 188 -22.27 20.53 -1.07
N LEU A 189 -22.54 19.42 -1.76
CA LEU A 189 -23.87 19.10 -2.28
C LEU A 189 -24.44 17.79 -1.71
N GLY A 190 -25.02 17.87 -0.52
CA GLY A 190 -25.86 16.81 0.05
C GLY A 190 -25.13 15.67 0.75
N ALA A 191 -25.93 14.77 1.32
CA ALA A 191 -25.48 13.72 2.23
C ALA A 191 -24.60 12.63 1.58
N ASN A 192 -24.77 12.38 0.28
CA ASN A 192 -24.07 11.31 -0.42
C ASN A 192 -23.11 11.88 -1.46
N GLN A 193 -21.92 11.31 -1.56
CA GLN A 193 -20.89 11.72 -2.52
C GLN A 193 -20.21 10.51 -3.15
N ASN A 194 -19.66 10.70 -4.35
CA ASN A 194 -18.69 9.78 -4.95
C ASN A 194 -17.36 10.52 -5.09
N HIS A 195 -16.26 9.86 -4.76
CA HIS A 195 -14.91 10.41 -4.87
C HIS A 195 -13.92 9.37 -5.38
N THR A 196 -12.89 9.83 -6.09
CA THR A 196 -11.80 8.97 -6.59
C THR A 196 -10.47 9.61 -6.28
N PHE A 197 -9.65 8.93 -5.50
CA PHE A 197 -8.30 9.38 -5.16
C PHE A 197 -7.38 9.21 -6.38
N VAL A 198 -7.14 10.32 -7.08
CA VAL A 198 -6.31 10.39 -8.30
C VAL A 198 -4.95 11.00 -8.01
N ASN A 199 -3.95 10.66 -8.84
CA ASN A 199 -2.59 11.15 -8.64
C ASN A 199 -2.47 12.60 -9.09
N SER A 200 -1.87 13.45 -8.25
CA SER A 200 -1.51 14.82 -8.63
C SER A 200 -0.07 15.13 -8.23
N ILE A 201 0.42 16.32 -8.59
CA ILE A 201 1.75 16.79 -8.18
C ILE A 201 1.85 16.95 -6.65
N MET A 202 0.72 17.18 -5.97
CA MET A 202 0.68 17.46 -4.52
C MET A 202 0.24 16.26 -3.67
N PHE A 203 -0.48 15.31 -4.26
CA PHE A 203 -1.10 14.19 -3.54
C PHE A 203 -0.93 12.87 -4.30
N PRO A 204 -0.47 11.79 -3.63
CA PRO A 204 -0.47 10.46 -4.23
C PRO A 204 -1.90 9.97 -4.45
N ALA A 205 -2.08 8.97 -5.32
CA ALA A 205 -3.37 8.31 -5.53
C ALA A 205 -3.67 7.15 -4.55
N ALA A 206 -2.84 6.98 -3.53
CA ALA A 206 -2.89 5.85 -2.59
C ALA A 206 -2.24 6.22 -1.25
N GLY A 207 -2.57 5.49 -0.20
CA GLY A 207 -2.17 5.76 1.18
C GLY A 207 -3.36 6.16 2.06
N ASN A 208 -3.08 6.88 3.14
CA ASN A 208 -4.08 7.24 4.15
C ASN A 208 -4.62 8.64 3.88
N PHE A 209 -5.91 8.76 3.53
CA PHE A 209 -6.60 10.02 3.33
C PHE A 209 -7.55 10.29 4.49
N THR A 210 -7.45 11.45 5.12
CA THR A 210 -8.46 11.91 6.07
C THR A 210 -9.66 12.42 5.28
N VAL A 211 -10.84 11.85 5.52
CA VAL A 211 -12.12 12.34 5.02
C VAL A 211 -12.86 13.00 6.18
N THR A 212 -13.22 14.26 5.98
CA THR A 212 -13.96 15.06 6.96
C THR A 212 -15.36 15.28 6.44
N LEU A 213 -16.37 14.95 7.26
CA LEU A 213 -17.74 15.40 7.08
C LEU A 213 -18.04 16.48 8.12
N ILE A 214 -18.53 17.63 7.67
CA ILE A 214 -19.15 18.65 8.51
C ILE A 214 -20.63 18.76 8.11
N VAL A 215 -21.51 18.76 9.11
CA VAL A 215 -22.96 18.90 8.94
C VAL A 215 -23.47 20.07 9.78
N TRP A 216 -24.55 20.70 9.34
CA TRP A 216 -25.27 21.72 10.11
C TRP A 216 -26.73 21.29 10.24
N ASP A 217 -27.33 21.51 11.40
CA ASP A 217 -28.76 21.46 11.68
C ASP A 217 -29.52 22.56 10.90
N SER A 218 -30.77 22.85 11.28
CA SER A 218 -31.63 23.82 10.59
C SER A 218 -32.15 24.97 11.45
N ASP A 219 -31.96 24.94 12.76
CA ASP A 219 -32.59 25.85 13.72
C ASP A 219 -31.61 26.81 14.40
N ASP A 220 -30.44 26.36 14.86
CA ASP A 220 -29.37 27.22 15.39
C ASP A 220 -28.15 27.34 14.44
N ASN A 221 -28.11 26.50 13.40
CA ASN A 221 -27.10 26.41 12.35
C ASN A 221 -25.69 26.17 12.94
N LEU A 222 -25.55 25.21 13.83
CA LEU A 222 -24.27 24.80 14.41
C LEU A 222 -23.59 23.67 13.62
N PRO A 223 -22.29 23.77 13.31
CA PRO A 223 -21.56 22.67 12.71
C PRO A 223 -21.27 21.53 13.71
N GLY A 224 -21.64 20.32 13.31
CA GLY A 224 -21.14 19.04 13.80
C GLY A 224 -20.10 18.43 12.85
N ARG A 225 -19.17 17.60 13.35
CA ARG A 225 -18.05 17.07 12.55
C ARG A 225 -17.68 15.63 12.87
N LEU A 226 -17.27 14.89 11.84
CA LEU A 226 -16.59 13.59 11.96
C LEU A 226 -15.39 13.53 11.01
N ASN A 227 -14.25 13.05 11.52
CA ASN A 227 -13.06 12.72 10.74
C ASN A 227 -12.92 11.18 10.67
N ALA A 228 -12.71 10.61 9.48
CA ALA A 228 -12.32 9.21 9.32
C ALA A 228 -11.09 9.08 8.41
N VAL A 229 -10.31 8.01 8.58
CA VAL A 229 -9.18 7.69 7.69
C VAL A 229 -9.61 6.62 6.70
N VAL A 230 -9.60 6.96 5.41
CA VAL A 230 -9.76 6.00 4.31
C VAL A 230 -8.37 5.55 3.88
N ILE A 231 -8.13 4.25 3.90
CA ILE A 231 -6.87 3.65 3.44
C ILE A 231 -7.09 3.18 2.01
N VAL A 232 -6.42 3.83 1.05
CA VAL A 232 -6.46 3.47 -0.36
C VAL A 232 -5.23 2.61 -0.68
N ASP A 233 -5.44 1.35 -1.06
CA ASP A 233 -4.36 0.45 -1.47
C ASP A 233 -3.75 0.94 -2.80
N PRO A 234 -2.41 1.02 -2.94
CA PRO A 234 -1.78 1.39 -4.22
C PRO A 234 -2.09 0.45 -5.38
N GLY A 235 -2.67 -0.72 -5.11
CA GLY A 235 -3.04 -1.74 -6.06
C GLY A 235 -1.86 -2.65 -6.39
N ILE A 236 -2.03 -3.40 -7.47
CA ILE A 236 -0.99 -4.26 -8.03
C ILE A 236 0.15 -3.36 -8.56
N GLY A 237 1.37 -3.63 -8.12
CA GLY A 237 2.60 -2.99 -8.61
C GLY A 237 3.01 -3.47 -10.00
N ASP A 238 3.82 -2.68 -10.68
CA ASP A 238 4.48 -3.04 -11.93
C ASP A 238 6.00 -3.08 -11.72
N THR A 239 6.63 -4.15 -12.19
CA THR A 239 8.09 -4.34 -12.10
C THR A 239 8.65 -5.00 -13.37
N ALA A 240 9.97 -5.00 -13.50
CA ALA A 240 10.67 -5.58 -14.64
C ALA A 240 11.73 -6.59 -14.18
N SER A 241 11.92 -7.64 -14.98
CA SER A 241 12.99 -8.62 -14.82
C SER A 241 13.70 -8.87 -16.14
N SER A 242 14.95 -9.29 -16.11
CA SER A 242 15.73 -9.66 -17.30
C SER A 242 15.41 -11.07 -17.82
N ASN A 243 14.82 -11.93 -16.98
CA ASN A 243 14.51 -13.32 -17.29
C ASN A 243 13.09 -13.77 -16.95
N TRP A 244 12.30 -13.01 -16.17
CA TRP A 244 10.95 -13.42 -15.75
C TRP A 244 9.85 -12.50 -16.30
N SER A 245 8.70 -13.09 -16.61
CA SER A 245 7.42 -12.39 -16.76
C SER A 245 6.32 -13.18 -16.06
N GLY A 246 5.37 -12.51 -15.43
CA GLY A 246 4.27 -13.15 -14.72
C GLY A 246 3.87 -12.34 -13.50
N TYR A 247 3.56 -13.01 -12.39
CA TYR A 247 3.16 -12.38 -11.14
C TYR A 247 3.96 -12.93 -9.95
N ALA A 248 4.31 -12.05 -9.02
CA ALA A 248 4.82 -12.40 -7.70
C ALA A 248 4.01 -11.70 -6.60
N ILE A 249 3.91 -12.32 -5.43
CA ILE A 249 3.40 -11.70 -4.20
C ILE A 249 4.54 -11.67 -3.18
N ALA A 250 4.88 -10.49 -2.68
CA ALA A 250 5.83 -10.32 -1.59
C ALA A 250 5.16 -10.44 -0.20
N ALA A 251 5.70 -11.29 0.66
CA ALA A 251 5.32 -11.32 2.07
C ALA A 251 5.88 -10.08 2.80
N ARG A 252 5.10 -9.53 3.74
CA ARG A 252 5.58 -8.46 4.65
C ARG A 252 6.34 -9.09 5.82
N SER A 253 7.19 -8.32 6.49
CA SER A 253 7.87 -8.77 7.72
C SER A 253 6.87 -9.36 8.73
N GLY A 254 7.17 -10.55 9.25
CA GLY A 254 6.28 -11.33 10.13
C GLY A 254 5.22 -12.19 9.40
N MET A 255 5.18 -12.19 8.07
CA MET A 255 4.35 -13.10 7.26
C MET A 255 5.24 -14.07 6.49
N ASN A 256 4.77 -15.32 6.35
CA ASN A 256 5.39 -16.32 5.49
C ASN A 256 4.41 -16.74 4.38
N VAL A 257 4.94 -17.07 3.22
CA VAL A 257 4.24 -17.85 2.18
C VAL A 257 4.28 -19.34 2.58
N THR A 258 3.15 -20.02 2.51
CA THR A 258 3.03 -21.43 2.91
C THR A 258 2.41 -22.34 1.86
N ASP A 259 1.83 -21.76 0.81
CA ASP A 259 1.13 -22.50 -0.24
C ASP A 259 1.06 -21.63 -1.48
N VAL A 260 1.37 -22.18 -2.65
CA VAL A 260 1.25 -21.53 -3.96
C VAL A 260 0.73 -22.56 -4.95
N LYS A 261 -0.41 -22.27 -5.58
CA LYS A 261 -1.06 -23.15 -6.56
C LYS A 261 -1.12 -22.48 -7.91
N GLY A 262 -0.82 -23.21 -8.97
CA GLY A 262 -0.93 -22.75 -10.36
C GLY A 262 -1.60 -23.75 -11.27
N SER A 263 -2.03 -23.25 -12.42
CA SER A 263 -2.36 -24.07 -13.59
C SER A 263 -1.96 -23.30 -14.84
N TRP A 264 -1.59 -24.04 -15.89
CA TRP A 264 -1.37 -23.47 -17.21
C TRP A 264 -1.66 -24.48 -18.31
N ILE A 265 -1.90 -23.98 -19.53
CA ILE A 265 -1.85 -24.80 -20.75
C ILE A 265 -0.42 -24.73 -21.29
N VAL A 266 0.19 -25.89 -21.55
CA VAL A 266 1.53 -25.99 -22.14
C VAL A 266 1.50 -25.35 -23.53
N PRO A 267 2.25 -24.26 -23.79
CA PRO A 267 2.27 -23.64 -25.10
C PRO A 267 3.06 -24.49 -26.10
N SER A 268 2.67 -24.45 -27.37
CA SER A 268 3.51 -24.92 -28.47
C SER A 268 4.58 -23.88 -28.81
N ILE A 269 5.78 -24.33 -29.13
CA ILE A 269 6.75 -23.48 -29.84
C ILE A 269 6.14 -22.99 -31.16
N VAL A 270 6.29 -21.69 -31.43
CA VAL A 270 5.83 -21.01 -32.65
C VAL A 270 6.99 -20.86 -33.62
N GLY A 271 6.86 -21.48 -34.79
CA GLY A 271 7.88 -21.49 -35.84
C GLY A 271 8.82 -22.71 -35.76
N PRO A 272 9.76 -22.84 -36.71
CA PRO A 272 10.71 -23.94 -36.75
C PRO A 272 11.83 -23.76 -35.71
N CYS A 273 12.25 -24.84 -35.06
CA CYS A 273 13.45 -24.82 -34.23
C CYS A 273 14.71 -24.80 -35.09
N GLY A 274 15.58 -23.82 -34.85
CA GLY A 274 16.85 -23.66 -35.55
C GLY A 274 18.02 -24.36 -34.86
N ALA A 275 19.24 -24.04 -35.30
CA ALA A 275 20.48 -24.53 -34.69
C ALA A 275 20.83 -23.85 -33.34
N THR A 276 20.30 -22.65 -33.10
CA THR A 276 20.41 -21.97 -31.80
C THR A 276 19.39 -22.54 -30.84
N GLU A 277 19.84 -23.02 -29.68
CA GLU A 277 18.93 -23.49 -28.64
C GLU A 277 18.21 -22.30 -27.98
N GLN A 278 16.91 -22.47 -27.74
CA GLN A 278 16.06 -21.44 -27.15
C GLN A 278 15.19 -22.07 -26.10
N HIS A 279 15.00 -21.39 -24.98
CA HIS A 279 14.39 -21.95 -23.79
C HIS A 279 13.20 -21.13 -23.29
N SER A 280 12.13 -21.78 -22.84
CA SER A 280 11.11 -21.14 -22.03
C SER A 280 10.55 -22.09 -20.99
N SER A 281 10.45 -21.63 -19.75
CA SER A 281 9.93 -22.41 -18.62
C SER A 281 8.66 -21.75 -18.06
N PHE A 282 7.74 -22.58 -17.55
CA PHE A 282 6.47 -22.14 -16.93
C PHE A 282 6.31 -22.87 -15.61
N TRP A 283 6.19 -22.13 -14.51
CA TRP A 283 6.30 -22.71 -13.17
C TRP A 283 5.56 -21.90 -12.10
N VAL A 284 5.41 -22.55 -10.94
CA VAL A 284 5.03 -21.90 -9.67
C VAL A 284 6.06 -22.19 -8.59
N GLY A 285 6.26 -21.22 -7.70
CA GLY A 285 7.33 -21.25 -6.71
C GLY A 285 7.01 -20.51 -5.41
N ILE A 286 7.76 -20.89 -4.37
CA ILE A 286 7.97 -20.09 -3.15
C ILE A 286 9.43 -19.64 -3.16
N ASP A 287 9.68 -18.40 -2.71
CA ASP A 287 10.97 -17.69 -2.82
C ASP A 287 11.42 -17.44 -4.28
N GLY A 288 12.42 -16.59 -4.46
CA GLY A 288 13.05 -16.25 -5.74
C GLY A 288 12.92 -14.76 -6.06
N PHE A 289 11.74 -14.19 -5.85
CA PHE A 289 11.50 -12.76 -5.96
C PHE A 289 12.16 -11.98 -4.80
N ARG A 290 13.37 -11.49 -5.06
CA ARG A 290 14.23 -10.73 -4.13
C ARG A 290 14.82 -11.58 -2.98
N SER A 291 14.77 -12.91 -3.07
CA SER A 291 15.40 -13.86 -2.14
C SER A 291 16.35 -14.83 -2.87
N PRO A 292 17.34 -15.44 -2.18
CA PRO A 292 18.42 -16.22 -2.82
C PRO A 292 18.11 -17.72 -2.99
N THR A 293 16.90 -18.15 -2.64
CA THR A 293 16.34 -19.50 -2.76
C THR A 293 15.16 -19.45 -3.73
N VAL A 294 14.77 -20.58 -4.30
CA VAL A 294 13.45 -20.76 -4.92
C VAL A 294 13.10 -22.25 -4.95
N GLU A 295 11.93 -22.57 -4.43
CA GLU A 295 11.35 -23.91 -4.42
C GLU A 295 10.23 -23.98 -5.43
N GLN A 296 10.51 -24.57 -6.59
CA GLN A 296 9.70 -24.39 -7.80
C GLN A 296 9.47 -25.69 -8.57
N ILE A 297 8.32 -25.77 -9.25
CA ILE A 297 7.97 -26.91 -10.09
C ILE A 297 7.20 -26.45 -11.33
N GLY A 298 7.52 -27.03 -12.48
CA GLY A 298 7.07 -26.49 -13.76
C GLY A 298 7.24 -27.41 -14.97
N THR A 299 7.05 -26.80 -16.13
CA THR A 299 7.29 -27.41 -17.45
C THR A 299 8.21 -26.54 -18.29
N GLU A 300 9.00 -27.18 -19.14
CA GLU A 300 9.82 -26.57 -20.18
C GLU A 300 9.08 -26.65 -21.54
N SER A 301 9.25 -25.65 -22.40
CA SER A 301 8.90 -25.67 -23.82
C SER A 301 10.01 -24.97 -24.61
N SER A 302 10.84 -25.75 -25.31
CA SER A 302 12.16 -25.27 -25.77
C SER A 302 12.56 -25.86 -27.11
N CYS A 303 13.40 -25.15 -27.86
CA CYS A 303 14.08 -25.66 -29.04
C CYS A 303 15.46 -26.19 -28.65
N VAL A 304 15.66 -27.50 -28.77
CA VAL A 304 16.89 -28.21 -28.37
C VAL A 304 17.30 -29.12 -29.53
N ASN A 305 18.57 -29.05 -29.96
CA ASN A 305 19.07 -29.78 -31.14
C ASN A 305 18.17 -29.70 -32.41
N GLY A 306 17.58 -28.53 -32.69
CA GLY A 306 16.69 -28.33 -33.84
C GLY A 306 15.28 -28.94 -33.71
N ALA A 307 14.89 -29.42 -32.53
CA ALA A 307 13.57 -30.01 -32.28
C ALA A 307 12.86 -29.35 -31.07
N ALA A 308 11.54 -29.19 -31.17
CA ALA A 308 10.73 -28.72 -30.07
C ALA A 308 10.62 -29.81 -28.99
N THR A 309 10.99 -29.47 -27.77
CA THR A 309 11.17 -30.38 -26.63
C THR A 309 10.35 -29.88 -25.44
N TYR A 310 9.63 -30.79 -24.78
CA TYR A 310 8.69 -30.50 -23.70
C TYR A 310 8.88 -31.51 -22.57
N PHE A 311 9.00 -31.04 -21.32
CA PHE A 311 9.14 -31.91 -20.15
C PHE A 311 8.71 -31.20 -18.86
N ALA A 312 8.37 -31.98 -17.84
CA ALA A 312 8.18 -31.49 -16.47
C ALA A 312 9.51 -31.53 -15.68
N TRP A 313 9.70 -30.59 -14.76
CA TRP A 313 10.89 -30.48 -13.91
C TRP A 313 10.54 -29.90 -12.54
N TYR A 314 11.39 -30.15 -11.54
CA TYR A 314 11.33 -29.51 -10.21
C TYR A 314 12.70 -29.01 -9.78
N GLU A 315 12.76 -27.98 -8.95
CA GLU A 315 14.00 -27.43 -8.40
C GLU A 315 13.88 -27.01 -6.94
N PHE A 316 15.00 -27.14 -6.22
CA PHE A 316 15.21 -26.62 -4.87
C PHE A 316 16.48 -25.76 -4.92
N TYR A 317 16.37 -24.57 -5.53
CA TYR A 317 17.50 -23.69 -5.81
C TYR A 317 18.17 -23.28 -4.49
N PRO A 318 19.52 -23.28 -4.38
CA PRO A 318 20.52 -23.27 -5.46
C PRO A 318 20.99 -24.64 -5.99
N LYS A 319 20.25 -25.74 -5.75
CA LYS A 319 20.53 -27.01 -6.45
C LYS A 319 19.86 -27.01 -7.82
N TYR A 320 20.54 -27.57 -8.82
CA TYR A 320 20.03 -27.68 -10.19
C TYR A 320 18.68 -28.42 -10.30
N ALA A 321 17.83 -27.93 -11.19
CA ALA A 321 16.58 -28.55 -11.62
C ALA A 321 16.75 -30.02 -12.03
N GLN A 322 15.69 -30.81 -11.79
CA GLN A 322 15.64 -32.25 -11.98
C GLN A 322 14.43 -32.63 -12.84
N LEU A 323 14.62 -33.50 -13.84
CA LEU A 323 13.56 -33.95 -14.74
C LEU A 323 12.52 -34.85 -14.05
N VAL A 324 11.26 -34.67 -14.40
CA VAL A 324 10.12 -35.44 -13.90
C VAL A 324 9.60 -36.37 -15.01
N HIS A 325 10.32 -37.47 -15.25
CA HIS A 325 9.97 -38.44 -16.30
C HIS A 325 8.59 -39.12 -16.13
N GLN A 326 8.01 -39.07 -14.93
CA GLN A 326 6.69 -39.65 -14.62
C GLN A 326 5.52 -38.86 -15.22
N VAL A 327 5.72 -37.56 -15.46
CA VAL A 327 4.74 -36.65 -16.03
C VAL A 327 5.23 -36.27 -17.42
N LYS A 328 4.72 -36.98 -18.44
CA LYS A 328 4.91 -36.57 -19.84
C LYS A 328 4.16 -35.27 -20.09
N VAL A 329 4.72 -34.43 -20.95
CA VAL A 329 4.24 -33.07 -21.26
C VAL A 329 4.21 -32.92 -22.77
N ASN A 330 3.08 -32.47 -23.32
CA ASN A 330 2.91 -32.15 -24.73
C ASN A 330 2.24 -30.77 -24.85
N PRO A 331 2.41 -30.05 -25.98
CA PRO A 331 1.63 -28.85 -26.27
C PRO A 331 0.13 -29.08 -26.14
N GLY A 332 -0.57 -28.12 -25.53
CA GLY A 332 -2.00 -28.20 -25.25
C GLY A 332 -2.39 -29.01 -24.00
N ASP A 333 -1.45 -29.71 -23.35
CA ASP A 333 -1.73 -30.34 -22.05
C ASP A 333 -2.06 -29.27 -21.01
N THR A 334 -3.08 -29.51 -20.19
CA THR A 334 -3.35 -28.69 -19.01
C THR A 334 -2.55 -29.22 -17.83
N ILE A 335 -1.77 -28.35 -17.19
CA ILE A 335 -0.97 -28.64 -16.01
C ILE A 335 -1.61 -27.98 -14.80
N SER A 336 -1.50 -28.63 -13.64
CA SER A 336 -1.72 -28.00 -12.34
C SER A 336 -0.57 -28.34 -11.40
N ALA A 337 -0.12 -27.36 -10.63
CA ALA A 337 1.04 -27.47 -9.76
C ALA A 337 0.77 -26.81 -8.40
N GLU A 338 1.44 -27.30 -7.36
CA GLU A 338 1.37 -26.79 -5.98
C GLU A 338 2.78 -26.84 -5.36
N VAL A 339 3.21 -25.72 -4.77
CA VAL A 339 4.36 -25.65 -3.86
C VAL A 339 3.82 -25.33 -2.49
N LYS A 340 4.00 -26.25 -1.54
CA LYS A 340 3.47 -26.14 -0.18
C LYS A 340 4.59 -26.24 0.86
N TYR A 341 4.63 -25.32 1.82
CA TYR A 341 5.53 -25.39 2.96
C TYR A 341 4.78 -25.76 4.24
N ALA A 342 5.17 -26.85 4.88
CA ALA A 342 4.62 -27.29 6.16
C ALA A 342 5.67 -28.04 6.99
N SER A 343 5.67 -27.85 8.31
CA SER A 343 6.53 -28.60 9.25
C SER A 343 8.03 -28.61 8.88
N GLY A 344 8.56 -27.46 8.44
CA GLY A 344 9.98 -27.32 8.07
C GLY A 344 10.35 -27.89 6.70
N LYS A 345 9.37 -28.29 5.88
CA LYS A 345 9.58 -28.96 4.58
C LYS A 345 8.71 -28.35 3.50
N PHE A 346 9.26 -28.34 2.29
CA PHE A 346 8.51 -28.10 1.07
C PHE A 346 7.97 -29.42 0.51
N ASN A 347 6.80 -29.36 -0.10
CA ASN A 347 6.23 -30.41 -0.93
C ASN A 347 5.82 -29.80 -2.28
N LEU A 348 6.49 -30.21 -3.34
CA LEU A 348 6.27 -29.74 -4.70
C LEU A 348 5.48 -30.82 -5.43
N THR A 349 4.35 -30.46 -6.04
CA THR A 349 3.46 -31.40 -6.75
C THR A 349 3.13 -30.85 -8.13
N ILE A 350 3.18 -31.70 -9.15
CA ILE A 350 2.77 -31.36 -10.52
C ILE A 350 1.91 -32.47 -11.11
N THR A 351 0.82 -32.10 -11.76
CA THR A 351 -0.14 -33.01 -12.36
C THR A 351 -0.44 -32.56 -13.79
N ASN A 352 -0.17 -33.42 -14.76
CA ASN A 352 -0.75 -33.29 -16.09
C ASN A 352 -2.21 -33.74 -16.00
N VAL A 353 -3.10 -32.75 -16.08
CA VAL A 353 -4.55 -32.89 -15.93
C VAL A 353 -5.13 -33.70 -17.09
N THR A 354 -4.66 -33.45 -18.31
CA THR A 354 -5.11 -34.13 -19.54
C THR A 354 -4.88 -35.64 -19.47
N THR A 355 -3.76 -36.08 -18.87
CA THR A 355 -3.37 -37.49 -18.80
C THR A 355 -3.60 -38.14 -17.42
N GLY A 356 -3.99 -37.36 -16.41
CA GLY A 356 -4.13 -37.81 -15.02
C GLY A 356 -2.83 -38.25 -14.34
N LYS A 357 -1.66 -37.96 -14.93
CA LYS A 357 -0.35 -38.32 -14.35
C LYS A 357 0.15 -37.24 -13.41
N SER A 358 0.67 -37.66 -12.26
CA SER A 358 1.11 -36.77 -11.19
C SER A 358 2.47 -37.20 -10.63
N PHE A 359 3.21 -36.24 -10.09
CA PHE A 359 4.48 -36.41 -9.38
C PHE A 359 4.49 -35.48 -8.16
N SER A 360 5.10 -35.94 -7.06
CA SER A 360 5.27 -35.14 -5.85
C SER A 360 6.65 -35.36 -5.23
N LYS A 361 7.23 -34.30 -4.66
CA LYS A 361 8.57 -34.30 -4.08
C LYS A 361 8.63 -33.44 -2.82
N MET A 362 8.95 -34.10 -1.69
CA MET A 362 9.33 -33.40 -0.46
C MET A 362 10.81 -33.03 -0.43
N GLY A 363 11.13 -31.88 0.16
CA GLY A 363 12.49 -31.38 0.36
C GLY A 363 12.64 -30.47 1.58
N ILE A 364 13.88 -30.33 2.06
CA ILE A 364 14.29 -29.27 2.99
C ILE A 364 15.27 -28.39 2.24
N VAL A 365 15.00 -27.08 2.20
CA VAL A 365 15.95 -26.07 1.72
C VAL A 365 16.44 -25.27 2.91
N LYS A 366 17.77 -25.08 3.00
CA LYS A 366 18.39 -24.28 4.05
C LYS A 366 18.31 -22.81 3.65
N ASN A 367 18.00 -21.95 4.61
CA ASN A 367 17.91 -20.50 4.45
C ASN A 367 16.79 -20.02 3.51
N ALA A 368 15.81 -20.88 3.19
CA ALA A 368 14.57 -20.45 2.58
C ALA A 368 13.88 -19.41 3.47
N GLN A 369 13.38 -18.35 2.85
CA GLN A 369 12.85 -17.15 3.50
C GLN A 369 11.33 -17.17 3.58
N LEU A 370 10.66 -17.93 2.70
CA LEU A 370 9.19 -17.94 2.56
C LEU A 370 8.65 -16.54 2.25
N SER A 371 9.43 -15.73 1.51
CA SER A 371 9.22 -14.31 1.30
C SER A 371 8.38 -13.98 0.07
N SER A 372 8.17 -14.94 -0.83
CA SER A 372 7.39 -14.71 -2.05
C SER A 372 6.62 -15.92 -2.57
N ALA A 373 5.57 -15.64 -3.36
CA ALA A 373 4.72 -16.61 -4.07
C ALA A 373 4.61 -16.23 -5.54
N GLU A 374 4.86 -17.16 -6.46
CA GLU A 374 5.22 -16.81 -7.85
C GLU A 374 4.52 -17.67 -8.92
N TRP A 375 4.18 -17.05 -10.05
CA TRP A 375 3.64 -17.66 -11.28
C TRP A 375 4.34 -17.06 -12.49
N ILE A 376 5.27 -17.80 -13.07
CA ILE A 376 6.29 -17.23 -13.96
C ILE A 376 6.35 -17.97 -15.30
N ALA A 377 6.48 -17.19 -16.36
CA ALA A 377 7.08 -17.56 -17.63
C ALA A 377 8.50 -17.00 -17.68
N GLU A 378 9.50 -17.85 -17.84
CA GLU A 378 10.91 -17.49 -17.70
C GLU A 378 11.73 -17.84 -18.95
N ALA A 379 12.78 -17.04 -19.19
CA ALA A 379 13.95 -17.40 -19.99
C ALA A 379 15.02 -18.00 -19.04
N PRO A 380 15.18 -19.32 -18.94
CA PRO A 380 16.01 -19.95 -17.90
C PRO A 380 17.46 -19.50 -17.96
N SER A 381 18.17 -19.57 -16.83
CA SER A 381 19.60 -19.24 -16.77
C SER A 381 20.49 -20.48 -16.73
N SER A 382 21.65 -20.38 -17.38
CA SER A 382 22.75 -21.34 -17.29
C SER A 382 23.97 -20.71 -16.61
N LYS A 383 25.08 -21.46 -16.52
CA LYS A 383 26.35 -20.96 -15.99
C LYS A 383 26.94 -19.77 -16.77
N THR A 384 26.52 -19.56 -18.02
CA THR A 384 26.96 -18.43 -18.87
C THR A 384 25.96 -17.26 -18.89
N GLY A 385 24.85 -17.37 -18.15
CA GLY A 385 23.81 -16.35 -18.05
C GLY A 385 22.46 -16.82 -18.60
N ILE A 386 21.55 -15.85 -18.77
CA ILE A 386 20.18 -16.03 -19.27
C ILE A 386 20.22 -16.60 -20.69
N LEU A 387 19.48 -17.68 -20.93
CA LEU A 387 19.33 -18.32 -22.24
C LEU A 387 18.38 -17.51 -23.14
N GLN A 388 18.51 -17.71 -24.46
CA GLN A 388 17.61 -17.06 -25.42
C GLN A 388 16.18 -17.57 -25.22
N LEU A 389 15.20 -16.68 -25.19
CA LEU A 389 13.80 -17.00 -24.90
C LEU A 389 13.13 -17.64 -26.12
N ALA A 390 12.68 -18.89 -25.97
CA ALA A 390 11.93 -19.59 -27.01
C ALA A 390 10.61 -18.88 -27.31
N ASN A 391 10.22 -18.84 -28.59
CA ASN A 391 8.93 -18.30 -28.98
C ASN A 391 7.80 -19.26 -28.60
N PHE A 392 7.24 -19.09 -27.42
CA PHE A 392 6.08 -19.83 -26.92
C PHE A 392 4.73 -19.20 -27.36
N GLY A 393 4.75 -18.08 -28.09
CA GLY A 393 3.55 -17.33 -28.48
C GLY A 393 2.79 -16.74 -27.28
N THR A 394 1.98 -17.54 -26.61
CA THR A 394 1.23 -17.15 -25.41
C THR A 394 1.00 -18.33 -24.49
N VAL A 395 1.42 -18.20 -23.23
CA VAL A 395 1.04 -19.12 -22.15
C VAL A 395 -0.15 -18.56 -21.37
N LYS A 396 -1.05 -19.44 -20.96
CA LYS A 396 -2.31 -19.11 -20.27
C LYS A 396 -2.26 -19.68 -18.85
N PHE A 397 -2.44 -18.83 -17.84
CA PHE A 397 -2.45 -19.20 -16.42
C PHE A 397 -3.82 -18.98 -15.77
N GLY A 398 -4.17 -19.84 -14.81
CA GLY A 398 -5.31 -19.64 -13.91
C GLY A 398 -6.64 -20.24 -14.36
N GLN A 399 -7.62 -20.19 -13.47
CA GLN A 399 -8.91 -20.90 -13.58
C GLN A 399 -9.68 -20.58 -14.86
N ASP A 400 -9.80 -19.30 -15.24
CA ASP A 400 -10.63 -18.85 -16.36
C ASP A 400 -10.10 -19.33 -17.71
N LEU A 401 -8.81 -19.67 -17.77
CA LEU A 401 -8.12 -20.07 -19.00
C LEU A 401 -7.80 -21.57 -19.07
N THR A 402 -7.77 -22.26 -17.93
CA THR A 402 -7.43 -23.70 -17.84
C THR A 402 -8.59 -24.59 -17.38
N GLY A 403 -9.67 -23.98 -16.86
CA GLY A 403 -10.77 -24.70 -16.20
C GLY A 403 -10.42 -25.31 -14.85
N ARG A 404 -9.23 -25.03 -14.27
CA ARG A 404 -8.83 -25.57 -12.96
C ARG A 404 -9.16 -24.63 -11.80
N THR A 405 -10.16 -25.04 -11.02
CA THR A 405 -10.66 -24.28 -9.87
C THR A 405 -9.62 -24.14 -8.76
N GLY A 406 -9.53 -22.95 -8.14
CA GLY A 406 -8.64 -22.71 -6.99
C GLY A 406 -7.15 -22.75 -7.33
N THR A 407 -6.79 -22.42 -8.57
CA THR A 407 -5.42 -22.29 -9.05
C THR A 407 -5.09 -20.84 -9.39
N CYS A 408 -3.81 -20.48 -9.34
CA CYS A 408 -3.33 -19.10 -9.22
C CYS A 408 -3.77 -18.44 -7.90
N TYR A 409 -3.58 -19.21 -6.82
CA TYR A 409 -3.89 -18.86 -5.43
C TYR A 409 -2.64 -19.05 -4.56
N ALA A 410 -2.45 -18.20 -3.57
CA ALA A 410 -1.40 -18.35 -2.55
C ALA A 410 -1.99 -18.32 -1.14
N THR A 411 -1.20 -18.79 -0.16
CA THR A 411 -1.45 -18.58 1.27
C THR A 411 -0.29 -17.79 1.88
N VAL A 412 -0.54 -16.53 2.24
CA VAL A 412 0.46 -15.59 2.75
C VAL A 412 0.02 -15.03 4.11
N GLY A 413 0.81 -15.27 5.15
CA GLY A 413 0.46 -14.85 6.52
C GLY A 413 -0.79 -15.53 7.07
N GLY A 414 -1.10 -16.75 6.60
CA GLY A 414 -2.30 -17.51 6.98
C GLY A 414 -3.58 -17.16 6.21
N VAL A 415 -3.55 -16.17 5.31
CA VAL A 415 -4.69 -15.82 4.44
C VAL A 415 -4.50 -16.44 3.06
N THR A 416 -5.50 -17.19 2.59
CA THR A 416 -5.54 -17.81 1.26
C THR A 416 -6.43 -17.00 0.30
N GLY A 417 -5.98 -16.77 -0.93
CA GLY A 417 -6.77 -16.07 -1.96
C GLY A 417 -6.13 -16.11 -3.36
N PRO A 418 -6.82 -15.60 -4.40
CA PRO A 418 -6.28 -15.46 -5.76
C PRO A 418 -5.21 -14.35 -5.83
N ILE A 419 -4.37 -14.34 -6.88
CA ILE A 419 -3.21 -13.43 -7.03
C ILE A 419 -3.54 -11.97 -6.64
N GLY A 420 -4.53 -11.35 -7.29
CA GLY A 420 -4.81 -9.91 -7.07
C GLY A 420 -5.41 -9.58 -5.71
N SER A 421 -5.91 -10.55 -4.95
CA SER A 421 -6.47 -10.32 -3.60
C SER A 421 -5.42 -9.88 -2.57
N PHE A 422 -4.12 -10.00 -2.90
CA PHE A 422 -3.04 -9.58 -2.01
C PHE A 422 -2.68 -8.08 -2.13
N GLY A 423 -3.33 -7.34 -3.04
CA GLY A 423 -3.27 -5.87 -3.14
C GLY A 423 -1.85 -5.34 -3.37
N SER A 424 -1.42 -4.39 -2.55
CA SER A 424 -0.09 -3.75 -2.55
C SER A 424 1.12 -4.70 -2.51
N ARG A 425 0.91 -6.00 -2.31
CA ARG A 425 1.97 -7.03 -2.23
C ARG A 425 2.22 -7.71 -3.58
N VAL A 426 1.31 -7.54 -4.54
CA VAL A 426 1.40 -8.16 -5.86
C VAL A 426 2.25 -7.27 -6.77
N ASP A 427 3.25 -7.84 -7.41
CA ASP A 427 4.02 -7.22 -8.49
C ASP A 427 3.73 -7.98 -9.81
N ARG A 428 3.25 -7.26 -10.84
CA ARG A 428 3.19 -7.75 -12.23
C ARG A 428 4.56 -7.56 -12.87
N ILE A 429 5.12 -8.62 -13.43
CA ILE A 429 6.49 -8.67 -13.95
C ILE A 429 6.49 -8.66 -15.48
N THR A 430 7.16 -7.68 -16.08
CA THR A 430 7.47 -7.65 -17.52
C THR A 430 8.91 -8.10 -17.76
N MET A 431 9.14 -8.99 -18.72
CA MET A 431 10.49 -9.41 -19.09
C MET A 431 11.09 -8.44 -20.12
N LEU A 432 12.24 -7.85 -19.80
CA LEU A 432 12.97 -6.92 -20.66
C LEU A 432 14.36 -7.47 -21.03
N ASP A 433 14.90 -7.07 -22.17
CA ASP A 433 16.33 -7.22 -22.47
C ASP A 433 17.16 -6.08 -21.84
N ARG A 434 18.48 -6.05 -22.11
CA ARG A 434 19.40 -5.01 -21.62
C ARG A 434 19.20 -3.64 -22.29
N SER A 435 18.43 -3.58 -23.38
CA SER A 435 18.09 -2.37 -24.14
C SER A 435 16.67 -1.88 -23.81
N PHE A 436 16.01 -2.48 -22.81
CA PHE A 436 14.61 -2.26 -22.42
C PHE A 436 13.57 -2.70 -23.48
N THR A 437 13.95 -3.55 -24.43
CA THR A 437 13.02 -4.23 -25.34
C THR A 437 12.20 -5.25 -24.56
N ILE A 438 10.87 -5.28 -24.74
CA ILE A 438 10.00 -6.27 -24.11
C ILE A 438 10.23 -7.64 -24.76
N LYS A 439 10.75 -8.59 -23.98
CA LYS A 439 10.88 -10.01 -24.35
C LYS A 439 9.55 -10.74 -24.18
N ALA A 440 8.89 -10.53 -23.05
CA ALA A 440 7.59 -11.11 -22.74
C ALA A 440 6.76 -10.18 -21.85
N LEU A 441 5.47 -10.05 -22.17
CA LEU A 441 4.54 -9.12 -21.52
C LEU A 441 3.45 -9.90 -20.77
N THR A 442 3.22 -9.52 -19.51
CA THR A 442 2.12 -10.07 -18.69
C THR A 442 0.87 -9.21 -18.82
N SER A 443 -0.29 -9.83 -19.01
CA SER A 443 -1.58 -9.14 -19.06
C SER A 443 -1.96 -8.55 -17.70
N ALA A 444 -3.04 -7.78 -17.64
CA ALA A 444 -3.78 -7.62 -16.38
C ALA A 444 -4.37 -8.98 -15.95
N LEU A 445 -4.74 -9.11 -14.67
CA LEU A 445 -5.55 -10.23 -14.19
C LEU A 445 -6.99 -10.14 -14.74
N SER A 446 -7.66 -11.29 -14.80
CA SER A 446 -9.10 -11.41 -14.95
C SER A 446 -9.88 -10.68 -13.84
N PRO A 447 -11.19 -10.39 -14.03
CA PRO A 447 -12.01 -9.71 -13.03
C PRO A 447 -12.13 -10.45 -11.68
N ASP A 448 -11.94 -11.78 -11.66
CA ASP A 448 -11.90 -12.60 -10.43
C ASP A 448 -10.51 -12.58 -9.73
N LEU A 449 -9.56 -11.83 -10.29
CA LEU A 449 -8.19 -11.65 -9.82
C LEU A 449 -7.31 -12.93 -9.85
N SER A 450 -7.71 -13.99 -10.58
CA SER A 450 -7.01 -15.28 -10.58
C SER A 450 -6.19 -15.58 -11.83
N SER A 451 -6.57 -15.10 -13.00
CA SER A 451 -6.09 -15.63 -14.29
C SER A 451 -5.41 -14.57 -15.14
N PHE A 452 -4.41 -14.96 -15.93
CA PHE A 452 -3.64 -14.05 -16.79
C PHE A 452 -2.96 -14.77 -17.95
N VAL A 453 -2.43 -14.02 -18.90
CA VAL A 453 -1.55 -14.54 -19.96
C VAL A 453 -0.17 -13.88 -19.90
N VAL A 454 0.84 -14.62 -20.34
CA VAL A 454 2.11 -14.02 -20.77
C VAL A 454 2.25 -14.20 -22.26
N ILE A 455 2.59 -13.12 -22.96
CA ILE A 455 2.73 -13.05 -24.42
C ILE A 455 4.22 -12.87 -24.75
N TRP A 456 4.76 -13.77 -25.58
CA TRP A 456 6.11 -13.63 -26.13
C TRP A 456 6.14 -12.50 -27.17
N ASN A 457 7.21 -11.70 -27.16
CA ASN A 457 7.42 -10.60 -28.11
C ASN A 457 8.80 -10.66 -28.78
N PHE A 458 9.85 -11.02 -28.03
CA PHE A 458 11.22 -11.00 -28.51
C PHE A 458 12.10 -12.03 -27.78
N ALA A 459 13.05 -12.63 -28.50
CA ALA A 459 13.87 -13.73 -27.98
C ALA A 459 14.90 -13.26 -26.94
N GLY A 460 15.42 -12.04 -27.06
CA GLY A 460 16.61 -11.58 -26.35
C GLY A 460 17.92 -12.06 -26.99
#